data_AF-A0A8S1FD49-F1
#
_entry.id   AF-A0A8S1FD49-F1
#
_cell.length_a   1.000
_cell.length_b   1.000
_cell.length_c   1.000
_cell.angle_alpha   90.00
_cell.angle_beta   90.00
_cell.angle_gamma   90.00
#
_symmetry.space_group_name_H-M   'P 1'
#
loop_
_entity.id
_entity.type
_entity.pdbx_description
1 polymer ?
#
loop_
_entity_poly.entity_id
_entity_poly.type
_entity_poly.pdbx_seq_one_letter_code
_entity_poly.pdbx_strand_id
1 'polypeptide(L)'
;MALLKVRDECTKLVGHRFLNSHICLVISIAQLAVCCWAVAQHINSYVYYRKILKCDFLEGSLPLEAVDAVIFDIRLFHYLWGIRGCVAEYLDGGFGRLAWCVSHSTSLIFSMPATFAAHPKPFYFYPLLVQQSAYGICLLVLLLAALPRIVVALASPHAAPLIPILFYFIGTALNFFHLYVYWHWYWHVTAMWNSAVRVKFGQRLVNANNRSRRDKPRAPTVAIDDAVLHYVPGTPIINEPKLILPLPTAIATRPVDDGDEADVDDDDDDDEDDARPTPPPPIYATKLSANSIENRGLREQRRRRRRRLPATPDLPAHGEVPRPIFYIPHARV
;
A
#
# COMPACT_ATOMS: atom_id res chain seq x y z
N MET A 1 -8.22 2.12 22.18
CA MET A 1 -7.25 2.29 21.05
C MET A 1 -7.39 1.12 20.09
N ALA A 2 -7.03 1.24 18.81
CA ALA A 2 -7.02 0.09 17.89
C ALA A 2 -5.82 -0.85 18.15
N LEU A 3 -6.11 -2.14 18.38
CA LEU A 3 -5.11 -3.20 18.62
C LEU A 3 -4.29 -3.56 17.37
N LEU A 4 -4.97 -3.64 16.22
CA LEU A 4 -4.39 -3.82 14.90
C LEU A 4 -4.85 -2.67 14.00
N LYS A 5 -3.92 -2.08 13.23
CA LYS A 5 -4.24 -1.18 12.11
C LYS A 5 -3.22 -1.34 11.01
N VAL A 6 -3.59 -2.08 9.97
CA VAL A 6 -2.84 -2.15 8.70
C VAL A 6 -2.96 -0.81 7.96
N ARG A 7 -1.91 -0.44 7.25
CA ARG A 7 -1.84 0.61 6.22
C ARG A 7 -0.93 0.07 5.11
N ASP A 8 -0.93 0.70 3.93
CA ASP A 8 -0.22 0.21 2.75
C ASP A 8 1.29 -0.02 2.98
N GLU A 9 1.95 0.92 3.69
CA GLU A 9 3.38 0.86 4.02
C GLU A 9 3.67 0.04 5.30
N CYS A 10 2.90 0.28 6.37
CA CYS A 10 3.19 -0.21 7.72
C CYS A 10 1.94 -0.67 8.46
N THR A 11 2.07 -1.76 9.20
CA THR A 11 1.07 -2.28 10.12
C THR A 11 1.39 -1.86 11.55
N LYS A 12 0.41 -1.30 12.26
CA LYS A 12 0.49 -1.07 13.70
C LYS A 12 -0.12 -2.25 14.45
N LEU A 13 0.64 -2.89 15.34
CA LEU A 13 0.21 -4.03 16.15
C LEU A 13 0.60 -3.75 17.61
N VAL A 14 -0.39 -3.76 18.52
CA VAL A 14 -0.23 -3.55 19.98
C VAL A 14 0.73 -2.39 20.30
N GLY A 15 0.44 -1.20 19.74
CA GLY A 15 1.27 -0.01 19.93
C GLY A 15 2.46 0.13 18.98
N HIS A 16 3.17 -0.95 18.69
CA HIS A 16 4.36 -0.98 17.82
C HIS A 16 4.00 -0.81 16.33
N ARG A 17 4.96 -0.36 15.52
CA ARG A 17 4.84 -0.25 14.05
C ARG A 17 5.84 -1.19 13.39
N PHE A 18 5.37 -1.96 12.42
CA PHE A 18 6.15 -2.88 11.62
C PHE A 18 5.97 -2.54 10.13
N LEU A 19 7.07 -2.56 9.37
CA LEU A 19 7.04 -2.38 7.92
C LEU A 19 6.42 -3.61 7.26
N ASN A 20 5.50 -3.44 6.31
CA ASN A 20 4.77 -4.57 5.75
C ASN A 20 5.68 -5.56 5.01
N SER A 21 6.73 -5.10 4.33
CA SER A 21 7.72 -5.98 3.69
C SER A 21 8.40 -6.94 4.68
N HIS A 22 8.67 -6.50 5.92
CA HIS A 22 9.24 -7.36 6.96
C HIS A 22 8.22 -8.40 7.49
N ILE A 23 6.95 -8.02 7.64
CA ILE A 23 5.89 -8.99 8.00
C ILE A 23 5.75 -10.04 6.91
N CYS A 24 5.65 -9.61 5.65
CA CYS A 24 5.55 -10.50 4.50
C CYS A 24 6.78 -11.41 4.38
N LEU A 25 8.00 -10.89 4.57
CA LEU A 25 9.22 -11.71 4.61
C LEU A 25 9.11 -12.82 5.66
N VAL A 26 8.81 -12.47 6.93
CA VAL A 26 8.79 -13.44 8.03
C VAL A 26 7.74 -14.53 7.80
N ILE A 27 6.53 -14.17 7.38
CA ILE A 27 5.48 -15.15 7.12
C ILE A 27 5.79 -15.98 5.87
N SER A 28 6.33 -15.38 4.80
CA SER A 28 6.77 -16.11 3.60
C SER A 28 7.93 -17.07 3.87
N ILE A 29 8.85 -16.77 4.79
CA ILE A 29 9.88 -17.73 5.24
C ILE A 29 9.21 -18.91 5.96
N ALA A 30 8.26 -18.66 6.87
CA ALA A 30 7.54 -19.73 7.56
C ALA A 30 6.73 -20.61 6.58
N GLN A 31 6.05 -20.00 5.60
CA GLN A 31 5.33 -20.72 4.55
C GLN A 31 6.28 -21.50 3.61
N LEU A 32 7.49 -20.98 3.32
CA LEU A 32 8.50 -21.71 2.56
C LEU A 32 8.96 -22.96 3.35
N ALA A 33 9.19 -22.85 4.66
CA ALA A 33 9.54 -23.99 5.50
C ALA A 33 8.42 -25.06 5.52
N VAL A 34 7.15 -24.65 5.60
CA VAL A 34 5.98 -25.55 5.47
C VAL A 34 5.93 -26.22 4.10
N CYS A 35 6.21 -25.50 3.01
CA CYS A 35 6.29 -26.09 1.67
C CYS A 35 7.46 -27.07 1.53
N CYS A 36 8.63 -26.78 2.11
CA CYS A 36 9.76 -27.71 2.14
C CYS A 36 9.42 -28.99 2.92
N TRP A 37 8.74 -28.88 4.06
CA TRP A 37 8.22 -30.04 4.81
C TRP A 37 7.24 -30.88 3.98
N ALA A 38 6.33 -30.22 3.27
CA ALA A 38 5.37 -30.89 2.39
C ALA A 38 6.03 -31.61 1.21
N VAL A 39 7.01 -30.98 0.56
CA VAL A 39 7.81 -31.63 -0.50
C VAL A 39 8.60 -32.82 0.06
N ALA A 40 9.15 -32.71 1.28
CA ALA A 40 9.79 -33.85 1.96
C ALA A 40 8.79 -35.00 2.26
N GLN A 41 7.55 -34.69 2.66
CA GLN A 41 6.47 -35.67 2.85
C GLN A 41 6.14 -36.41 1.53
N HIS A 42 6.05 -35.69 0.41
CA HIS A 42 5.86 -36.30 -0.91
C HIS A 42 7.06 -37.17 -1.36
N ILE A 43 8.29 -36.72 -1.12
CA ILE A 43 9.51 -37.50 -1.41
C ILE A 43 9.55 -38.79 -0.58
N ASN A 44 9.31 -38.70 0.73
CA ASN A 44 9.24 -39.85 1.64
C ASN A 44 8.18 -40.87 1.18
N SER A 45 6.97 -40.38 0.89
CA SER A 45 5.87 -41.17 0.33
C SER A 45 6.27 -41.93 -0.95
N TYR A 46 6.93 -41.25 -1.88
CA TYR A 46 7.31 -41.83 -3.17
C TYR A 46 8.43 -42.86 -3.03
N VAL A 47 9.44 -42.58 -2.20
CA VAL A 47 10.59 -43.46 -2.00
C VAL A 47 10.19 -44.76 -1.28
N TYR A 48 9.49 -44.68 -0.15
CA TYR A 48 9.21 -45.84 0.70
C TYR A 48 7.91 -46.57 0.33
N TYR A 49 6.85 -45.85 -0.06
CA TYR A 49 5.51 -46.42 -0.27
C TYR A 49 5.06 -46.43 -1.74
N ARG A 50 5.87 -45.89 -2.66
CA ARG A 50 5.56 -45.75 -4.10
C ARG A 50 4.25 -44.98 -4.39
N LYS A 51 3.78 -44.17 -3.45
CA LYS A 51 2.62 -43.27 -3.58
C LYS A 51 3.07 -41.81 -3.71
N ILE A 52 2.25 -40.96 -4.33
CA ILE A 52 2.52 -39.51 -4.40
C ILE A 52 2.35 -38.83 -3.03
N LEU A 53 1.32 -39.22 -2.29
CA LEU A 53 1.16 -38.89 -0.87
C LEU A 53 0.70 -40.15 -0.12
N LYS A 54 1.34 -40.40 1.03
CA LYS A 54 0.90 -41.35 2.05
C LYS A 54 0.96 -40.62 3.38
N CYS A 55 -0.17 -40.61 4.06
CA CYS A 55 -0.38 -40.03 5.37
C CYS A 55 -1.09 -41.07 6.23
N ASP A 56 -0.71 -41.18 7.51
CA ASP A 56 -1.37 -42.07 8.45
C ASP A 56 -1.39 -41.43 9.85
N PHE A 57 -2.59 -41.07 10.29
CA PHE A 57 -2.78 -40.37 11.56
C PHE A 57 -2.71 -41.30 12.77
N LEU A 58 -2.68 -42.63 12.57
CA LEU A 58 -2.68 -43.61 13.67
C LEU A 58 -1.36 -44.39 13.74
N GLU A 59 -0.88 -44.89 12.61
CA GLU A 59 0.29 -45.78 12.52
C GLU A 59 1.49 -45.11 11.84
N GLY A 60 1.44 -43.79 11.61
CA GLY A 60 2.53 -43.01 11.01
C GLY A 60 3.83 -43.14 11.80
N SER A 61 4.86 -43.68 11.15
CA SER A 61 6.16 -44.01 11.75
C SER A 61 7.06 -42.79 11.93
N LEU A 62 6.86 -41.79 11.09
CA LEU A 62 7.60 -40.53 11.07
C LEU A 62 6.65 -39.34 11.32
N PRO A 63 7.13 -38.22 11.91
CA PRO A 63 6.31 -37.01 12.07
C PRO A 63 5.86 -36.41 10.73
N LEU A 64 6.54 -36.75 9.63
CA LEU A 64 6.11 -36.40 8.26
C LEU A 64 4.82 -37.14 7.85
N GLU A 65 4.49 -38.30 8.41
CA GLU A 65 3.32 -39.11 8.02
C GLU A 65 2.07 -38.74 8.82
N ALA A 66 2.23 -38.15 10.00
CA ALA A 66 1.16 -37.97 10.99
C ALA A 66 0.52 -36.57 11.04
N VAL A 67 0.91 -35.64 10.14
CA VAL A 67 0.41 -34.24 10.08
C VAL A 67 0.35 -33.75 8.63
N ASP A 68 -0.72 -33.02 8.27
CA ASP A 68 -0.73 -32.17 7.05
C ASP A 68 -0.37 -30.72 7.41
N ALA A 69 0.91 -30.40 7.26
CA ALA A 69 1.41 -29.05 7.54
C ALA A 69 0.88 -27.97 6.57
N VAL A 70 0.35 -28.35 5.40
CA VAL A 70 -0.15 -27.42 4.37
C VAL A 70 -1.62 -27.09 4.58
N ILE A 71 -2.41 -28.04 5.06
CA ILE A 71 -3.83 -27.78 5.34
C ILE A 71 -4.03 -27.35 6.81
N PHE A 72 -2.96 -27.36 7.62
CA PHE A 72 -3.00 -27.21 9.09
C PHE A 72 -3.85 -28.31 9.76
N ASP A 73 -3.85 -29.51 9.20
CA ASP A 73 -4.61 -30.66 9.72
C ASP A 73 -3.72 -31.54 10.61
N ILE A 74 -3.88 -31.35 11.92
CA ILE A 74 -3.36 -32.24 12.96
C ILE A 74 -4.49 -33.19 13.39
N ARG A 75 -4.82 -34.16 12.53
CA ARG A 75 -5.89 -35.16 12.74
C ARG A 75 -7.31 -34.59 12.87
N LEU A 76 -7.54 -33.31 12.56
CA LEU A 76 -8.87 -32.70 12.55
C LEU A 76 -9.82 -33.46 11.61
N PHE A 77 -9.39 -33.72 10.38
CA PHE A 77 -10.24 -34.41 9.41
C PHE A 77 -10.38 -35.91 9.71
N HIS A 78 -9.42 -36.52 10.42
CA HIS A 78 -9.59 -37.84 11.02
C HIS A 78 -10.76 -37.86 12.02
N TYR A 79 -10.81 -36.92 12.97
CA TYR A 79 -11.93 -36.83 13.92
C TYR A 79 -13.26 -36.46 13.26
N LEU A 80 -13.28 -35.57 12.26
CA LEU A 80 -14.52 -35.12 11.62
C LEU A 80 -15.08 -36.14 10.60
N TRP A 81 -14.24 -36.83 9.83
CA TRP A 81 -14.67 -37.72 8.73
C TRP A 81 -14.31 -39.20 8.91
N GLY A 82 -13.55 -39.58 9.95
CA GLY A 82 -13.14 -40.96 10.19
C GLY A 82 -12.03 -41.47 9.24
N ILE A 83 -11.47 -40.60 8.41
CA ILE A 83 -10.45 -40.95 7.42
C ILE A 83 -9.09 -41.22 8.07
N ARG A 84 -8.39 -42.28 7.69
CA ARG A 84 -7.11 -42.68 8.33
C ARG A 84 -5.90 -41.83 7.89
N GLY A 85 -5.99 -41.18 6.74
CA GLY A 85 -4.96 -40.32 6.16
C GLY A 85 -5.49 -38.95 5.78
N CYS A 86 -4.58 -38.07 5.36
CA CYS A 86 -4.82 -36.68 5.02
C CYS A 86 -5.87 -36.52 3.91
N VAL A 87 -6.67 -35.45 3.95
CA VAL A 87 -7.73 -35.16 2.96
C VAL A 87 -7.21 -35.17 1.52
N ALA A 88 -5.98 -34.68 1.30
CA ALA A 88 -5.34 -34.70 -0.02
C ALA A 88 -5.08 -36.12 -0.56
N GLU A 89 -4.76 -37.12 0.28
CA GLU A 89 -4.61 -38.52 -0.18
C GLU A 89 -5.96 -39.07 -0.66
N TYR A 90 -7.07 -38.64 -0.06
CA TYR A 90 -8.42 -39.08 -0.43
C TYR A 90 -9.02 -38.34 -1.65
N LEU A 91 -8.72 -37.06 -1.84
CA LEU A 91 -9.28 -36.28 -2.95
C LEU A 91 -8.60 -36.58 -4.29
N ASP A 92 -7.27 -36.62 -4.33
CA ASP A 92 -6.50 -36.73 -5.57
C ASP A 92 -5.17 -37.51 -5.42
N GLY A 93 -5.02 -38.30 -4.36
CA GLY A 93 -3.76 -39.01 -4.05
C GLY A 93 -2.58 -38.07 -3.72
N GLY A 94 -2.85 -36.78 -3.49
CA GLY A 94 -1.87 -35.73 -3.22
C GLY A 94 -1.27 -35.06 -4.46
N PHE A 95 -1.76 -35.34 -5.68
CA PHE A 95 -1.20 -34.76 -6.91
C PHE A 95 -1.33 -33.23 -6.96
N GLY A 96 -2.52 -32.69 -6.69
CA GLY A 96 -2.78 -31.26 -6.64
C GLY A 96 -2.08 -30.59 -5.46
N ARG A 97 -1.95 -31.28 -4.31
CA ARG A 97 -1.15 -30.80 -3.18
C ARG A 97 0.34 -30.67 -3.55
N LEU A 98 0.92 -31.66 -4.25
CA LEU A 98 2.30 -31.58 -4.76
C LEU A 98 2.47 -30.44 -5.77
N ALA A 99 1.57 -30.33 -6.76
CA ALA A 99 1.60 -29.27 -7.77
C ALA A 99 1.48 -27.86 -7.14
N TRP A 100 0.63 -27.71 -6.13
CA TRP A 100 0.53 -26.49 -5.32
C TRP A 100 1.84 -26.23 -4.56
N CYS A 101 2.40 -27.20 -3.84
CA CYS A 101 3.64 -27.01 -3.07
C CYS A 101 4.81 -26.54 -3.96
N VAL A 102 4.98 -27.14 -5.15
CA VAL A 102 6.04 -26.75 -6.09
C VAL A 102 5.79 -25.35 -6.66
N SER A 103 4.58 -25.06 -7.13
CA SER A 103 4.25 -23.75 -7.71
C SER A 103 4.23 -22.61 -6.67
N HIS A 104 3.81 -22.89 -5.44
CA HIS A 104 3.87 -21.95 -4.32
C HIS A 104 5.32 -21.68 -3.86
N SER A 105 6.16 -22.71 -3.72
CA SER A 105 7.59 -22.55 -3.43
C SER A 105 8.29 -21.71 -4.50
N THR A 106 7.96 -21.95 -5.77
CA THR A 106 8.47 -21.19 -6.91
C THR A 106 8.03 -19.71 -6.82
N SER A 107 6.75 -19.45 -6.55
CA SER A 107 6.23 -18.09 -6.36
C SER A 107 6.86 -17.36 -5.17
N LEU A 108 7.10 -18.04 -4.05
CA LEU A 108 7.83 -17.50 -2.90
C LEU A 108 9.26 -17.12 -3.30
N ILE A 109 10.02 -18.03 -3.92
CA ILE A 109 11.42 -17.82 -4.32
C ILE A 109 11.57 -16.65 -5.31
N PHE A 110 10.65 -16.46 -6.25
CA PHE A 110 10.70 -15.32 -7.19
C PHE A 110 10.17 -14.00 -6.61
N SER A 111 9.10 -14.03 -5.81
CA SER A 111 8.48 -12.78 -5.30
C SER A 111 9.22 -12.21 -4.09
N MET A 112 9.85 -13.05 -3.26
CA MET A 112 10.53 -12.63 -2.03
C MET A 112 11.69 -11.67 -2.25
N PRO A 113 12.68 -11.93 -3.13
CA PRO A 113 13.78 -10.99 -3.38
C PRO A 113 13.29 -9.65 -3.93
N ALA A 114 12.20 -9.64 -4.70
CA ALA A 114 11.61 -8.42 -5.24
C ALA A 114 11.09 -7.47 -4.14
N THR A 115 10.75 -7.96 -2.95
CA THR A 115 10.31 -7.12 -1.82
C THR A 115 11.41 -6.22 -1.25
N PHE A 116 12.68 -6.52 -1.50
CA PHE A 116 13.85 -5.75 -1.06
C PHE A 116 14.56 -4.99 -2.19
N ALA A 117 14.08 -5.11 -3.43
CA ALA A 117 14.58 -4.30 -4.54
C ALA A 117 14.30 -2.81 -4.27
N ALA A 118 15.26 -1.92 -4.53
CA ALA A 118 15.07 -0.47 -4.30
C ALA A 118 13.90 0.13 -5.11
N HIS A 119 13.57 -0.48 -6.26
CA HIS A 119 12.42 -0.13 -7.10
C HIS A 119 11.70 -1.41 -7.56
N PRO A 120 10.85 -2.02 -6.72
CA PRO A 120 10.11 -3.21 -7.10
C PRO A 120 9.12 -2.90 -8.22
N LYS A 121 9.07 -3.73 -9.27
CA LYS A 121 7.95 -3.68 -10.23
C LYS A 121 6.75 -4.41 -9.61
N PRO A 122 5.54 -3.83 -9.61
CA PRO A 122 4.33 -4.50 -9.12
C PRO A 122 4.09 -5.90 -9.72
N PHE A 123 4.53 -6.10 -10.98
CA PHE A 123 4.40 -7.38 -11.67
C PHE A 123 5.03 -8.57 -10.93
N TYR A 124 6.14 -8.38 -10.22
CA TYR A 124 6.82 -9.48 -9.50
C TYR A 124 6.05 -10.01 -8.29
N PHE A 125 4.97 -9.34 -7.87
CA PHE A 125 4.16 -9.73 -6.72
C PHE A 125 2.99 -10.64 -7.12
N TYR A 126 2.56 -10.63 -8.39
CA TYR A 126 1.41 -11.40 -8.88
C TYR A 126 1.51 -12.91 -8.63
N PRO A 127 2.65 -13.61 -8.85
CA PRO A 127 2.71 -15.06 -8.66
C PRO A 127 2.35 -15.48 -7.23
N LEU A 128 2.84 -14.74 -6.23
CA LEU A 128 2.52 -14.99 -4.84
C LEU A 128 1.13 -14.47 -4.45
N LEU A 129 0.66 -13.32 -4.98
CA LEU A 129 -0.70 -12.83 -4.74
C LEU A 129 -1.76 -13.85 -5.19
N VAL A 130 -1.61 -14.39 -6.41
CA VAL A 130 -2.54 -15.39 -6.97
C VAL A 130 -2.48 -16.68 -6.16
N GLN A 131 -1.29 -17.18 -5.84
CA GLN A 131 -1.11 -18.41 -5.05
C GLN A 131 -1.68 -18.30 -3.63
N GLN A 132 -1.46 -17.19 -2.92
CA GLN A 132 -2.03 -16.96 -1.58
C GLN A 132 -3.55 -16.80 -1.64
N SER A 133 -4.07 -16.12 -2.67
CA SER A 133 -5.53 -15.95 -2.86
C SER A 133 -6.21 -17.29 -3.13
N ALA A 134 -5.67 -18.10 -4.04
CA ALA A 134 -6.19 -19.44 -4.34
C ALA A 134 -6.14 -20.35 -3.10
N TYR A 135 -5.01 -20.37 -2.40
CA TYR A 135 -4.84 -21.15 -1.16
C TYR A 135 -5.81 -20.71 -0.05
N GLY A 136 -6.02 -19.41 0.15
CA GLY A 136 -7.01 -18.88 1.09
C GLY A 136 -8.45 -19.29 0.74
N ILE A 137 -8.81 -19.28 -0.55
CA ILE A 137 -10.10 -19.77 -1.03
C ILE A 137 -10.24 -21.28 -0.77
N CYS A 138 -9.21 -22.09 -1.06
CA CYS A 138 -9.22 -23.53 -0.78
C CYS A 138 -9.40 -23.84 0.72
N LEU A 139 -8.70 -23.12 1.62
CA LEU A 139 -8.90 -23.25 3.06
C LEU A 139 -10.33 -22.85 3.47
N LEU A 140 -10.89 -21.78 2.91
CA LEU A 140 -12.26 -21.37 3.20
C LEU A 140 -13.30 -22.39 2.73
N VAL A 141 -13.11 -23.01 1.55
CA VAL A 141 -13.99 -24.07 1.04
C VAL A 141 -13.90 -25.33 1.93
N LEU A 142 -12.70 -25.72 2.36
CA LEU A 142 -12.51 -26.83 3.30
C LEU A 142 -13.18 -26.53 4.66
N LEU A 143 -13.02 -25.31 5.19
CA LEU A 143 -13.69 -24.87 6.42
C LEU A 143 -15.22 -24.94 6.28
N LEU A 144 -15.79 -24.45 5.17
CA LEU A 144 -17.24 -24.50 4.93
C LEU A 144 -17.76 -25.94 4.79
N ALA A 145 -17.00 -26.84 4.16
CA ALA A 145 -17.34 -28.26 4.08
C ALA A 145 -17.23 -28.98 5.44
N ALA A 146 -16.31 -28.53 6.31
CA ALA A 146 -16.11 -29.06 7.66
C ALA A 146 -17.14 -28.51 8.67
N LEU A 147 -17.61 -27.27 8.47
CA LEU A 147 -18.38 -26.49 9.44
C LEU A 147 -19.57 -27.23 10.07
N PRO A 148 -20.42 -27.99 9.32
CA PRO A 148 -21.52 -28.72 9.95
C PRO A 148 -21.04 -29.76 10.97
N ARG A 149 -19.92 -30.44 10.71
CA ARG A 149 -19.35 -31.43 11.64
C ARG A 149 -18.59 -30.77 12.79
N ILE A 150 -17.94 -29.62 12.56
CA ILE A 150 -17.32 -28.81 13.62
C ILE A 150 -18.39 -28.34 14.61
N VAL A 151 -19.54 -27.83 14.13
CA VAL A 151 -20.65 -27.40 14.99
C VAL A 151 -21.21 -28.55 15.82
N VAL A 152 -21.45 -29.72 15.20
CA VAL A 152 -21.92 -30.93 15.92
C VAL A 152 -20.90 -31.41 16.96
N ALA A 153 -19.59 -31.37 16.65
CA ALA A 153 -18.55 -31.73 17.61
C ALA A 153 -18.49 -30.74 18.79
N LEU A 154 -18.59 -29.43 18.54
CA LEU A 154 -18.61 -28.40 19.58
C LEU A 154 -19.85 -28.47 20.47
N ALA A 155 -20.99 -28.97 19.96
CA ALA A 155 -22.19 -29.24 20.74
C ALA A 155 -22.04 -30.42 21.73
N SER A 156 -20.93 -31.18 21.68
CA SER A 156 -20.60 -32.27 22.61
C SER A 156 -19.22 -32.05 23.26
N PRO A 157 -19.09 -31.11 24.22
CA PRO A 157 -17.78 -30.58 24.64
C PRO A 157 -16.77 -31.63 25.13
N HIS A 158 -17.23 -32.70 25.78
CA HIS A 158 -16.39 -33.75 26.35
C HIS A 158 -15.68 -34.64 25.31
N ALA A 159 -16.06 -34.55 24.03
CA ALA A 159 -15.44 -35.29 22.92
C ALA A 159 -14.93 -34.37 21.78
N ALA A 160 -15.02 -33.05 21.95
CA ALA A 160 -14.67 -32.09 20.90
C ALA A 160 -13.15 -32.03 20.66
N PRO A 161 -12.64 -32.17 19.42
CA PRO A 161 -11.21 -32.05 19.10
C PRO A 161 -10.78 -30.57 19.06
N LEU A 162 -10.88 -29.88 20.19
CA LEU A 162 -10.67 -28.43 20.31
C LEU A 162 -9.28 -27.97 19.86
N ILE A 163 -8.23 -28.74 20.14
CA ILE A 163 -6.85 -28.40 19.76
C ILE A 163 -6.66 -28.46 18.22
N PRO A 164 -7.02 -29.56 17.52
CA PRO A 164 -7.04 -29.58 16.06
C PRO A 164 -7.91 -28.47 15.43
N ILE A 165 -9.11 -28.21 15.98
CA ILE A 165 -10.01 -27.14 15.50
C ILE A 165 -9.31 -25.77 15.62
N LEU A 166 -8.72 -25.46 16.79
CA LEU A 166 -8.04 -24.21 17.05
C LEU A 166 -6.81 -24.01 16.16
N PHE A 167 -6.00 -25.06 15.96
CA PHE A 167 -4.81 -25.00 15.10
C PHE A 167 -5.17 -24.71 13.65
N TYR A 168 -6.21 -25.37 13.13
CA TYR A 168 -6.75 -25.12 11.79
C TYR A 168 -7.25 -23.69 11.62
N PHE A 169 -8.05 -23.18 12.57
CA PHE A 169 -8.52 -21.78 12.54
C PHE A 169 -7.36 -20.78 12.62
N ILE A 170 -6.34 -21.00 13.46
CA ILE A 170 -5.16 -20.14 13.57
C ILE A 170 -4.37 -20.12 12.24
N GLY A 171 -4.14 -21.29 11.63
CA GLY A 171 -3.45 -21.40 10.35
C GLY A 171 -4.19 -20.67 9.21
N THR A 172 -5.51 -20.87 9.12
CA THR A 172 -6.37 -20.16 8.16
C THR A 172 -6.36 -18.64 8.41
N ALA A 173 -6.48 -18.19 9.66
CA ALA A 173 -6.46 -16.77 10.01
C ALA A 173 -5.10 -16.11 9.71
N LEU A 174 -3.98 -16.79 10.00
CA LEU A 174 -2.63 -16.34 9.65
C LEU A 174 -2.46 -16.21 8.13
N ASN A 175 -3.04 -17.13 7.35
CA ASN A 175 -2.99 -17.05 5.89
C ASN A 175 -3.76 -15.84 5.35
N PHE A 176 -4.98 -15.59 5.84
CA PHE A 176 -5.74 -14.39 5.46
C PHE A 176 -5.08 -13.09 5.93
N PHE A 177 -4.47 -13.08 7.12
CA PHE A 177 -3.68 -11.94 7.60
C PHE A 177 -2.48 -11.65 6.69
N HIS A 178 -1.74 -12.68 6.27
CA HIS A 178 -0.63 -12.53 5.34
C HIS A 178 -1.09 -11.99 3.99
N LEU A 179 -2.12 -12.58 3.39
CA LEU A 179 -2.71 -12.13 2.13
C LEU A 179 -3.15 -10.65 2.21
N TYR A 180 -3.75 -10.24 3.33
CA TYR A 180 -4.20 -8.86 3.54
C TYR A 180 -3.02 -7.86 3.65
N VAL A 181 -1.98 -8.18 4.44
CA VAL A 181 -0.78 -7.33 4.55
C VAL A 181 0.00 -7.28 3.23
N TYR A 182 0.07 -8.41 2.50
CA TYR A 182 0.73 -8.50 1.20
C TYR A 182 0.00 -7.71 0.10
N TRP A 183 -1.34 -7.69 0.11
CA TRP A 183 -2.15 -6.80 -0.74
C TRP A 183 -1.91 -5.32 -0.44
N HIS A 184 -1.88 -4.93 0.83
CA HIS A 184 -1.56 -3.55 1.22
C HIS A 184 -0.16 -3.13 0.77
N TRP A 185 0.84 -4.01 0.93
CA TRP A 185 2.19 -3.79 0.43
C TRP A 185 2.26 -3.68 -1.12
N TYR A 186 1.52 -4.53 -1.84
CA TYR A 186 1.41 -4.43 -3.29
C TYR A 186 0.83 -3.07 -3.74
N TRP A 187 -0.20 -2.56 -3.06
CA TRP A 187 -0.77 -1.25 -3.38
C TRP A 187 0.22 -0.11 -3.09
N HIS A 188 0.98 -0.18 -2.00
CA HIS A 188 2.07 0.76 -1.71
C HIS A 188 3.13 0.78 -2.82
N VAL A 189 3.64 -0.39 -3.20
CA VAL A 189 4.61 -0.56 -4.30
C VAL A 189 4.05 -0.02 -5.63
N THR A 190 2.77 -0.28 -5.91
CA THR A 190 2.08 0.21 -7.12
C THR A 190 1.93 1.74 -7.13
N ALA A 191 1.61 2.34 -5.99
CA ALA A 191 1.54 3.80 -5.86
C ALA A 191 2.93 4.47 -6.04
N MET A 192 3.98 3.91 -5.43
CA MET A 192 5.36 4.36 -5.63
C MET A 192 5.82 4.22 -7.10
N TRP A 193 5.56 3.08 -7.73
CA TRP A 193 5.92 2.84 -9.13
C TRP A 193 5.24 3.87 -10.05
N ASN A 194 3.93 4.08 -9.88
CA ASN A 194 3.17 5.02 -10.69
C ASN A 194 3.60 6.48 -10.48
N SER A 195 4.01 6.88 -9.26
CA SER A 195 4.54 8.22 -9.03
C SER A 195 5.91 8.42 -9.69
N ALA A 196 6.82 7.44 -9.56
CA ALA A 196 8.14 7.47 -10.19
C ALA A 196 8.05 7.48 -11.73
N VAL A 197 7.11 6.74 -12.32
CA VAL A 197 6.83 6.75 -13.76
C VAL A 197 6.35 8.13 -14.23
N ARG A 198 5.39 8.75 -13.53
CA ARG A 198 4.89 10.10 -13.89
C ARG A 198 6.00 11.16 -13.87
N VAL A 199 6.88 11.11 -12.85
CA VAL A 199 8.05 11.99 -12.75
C VAL A 199 9.01 11.78 -13.93
N LYS A 200 9.31 10.53 -14.32
CA LYS A 200 10.19 10.23 -15.48
C LYS A 200 9.64 10.72 -16.82
N PHE A 201 8.31 10.73 -16.99
CA PHE A 201 7.66 11.26 -18.20
C PHE A 201 7.31 12.76 -18.13
N GLY A 202 7.88 13.51 -17.19
CA GLY A 202 7.71 14.96 -17.11
C GLY A 202 6.33 15.43 -16.64
N GLN A 203 5.41 14.51 -16.33
CA GLN A 203 4.15 14.83 -15.67
C GLN A 203 4.43 15.19 -14.21
N ARG A 204 4.58 16.49 -13.96
CA ARG A 204 4.91 17.05 -12.64
C ARG A 204 3.90 16.55 -11.60
N LEU A 205 4.38 15.73 -10.68
CA LEU A 205 3.54 15.19 -9.60
C LEU A 205 3.18 16.32 -8.64
N VAL A 206 1.96 16.86 -8.75
CA VAL A 206 1.42 17.74 -7.71
C VAL A 206 1.22 16.85 -6.47
N ASN A 207 2.00 17.12 -5.43
CA ASN A 207 1.99 16.30 -4.21
C ASN A 207 0.63 16.42 -3.51
N ALA A 208 -0.13 15.32 -3.44
CA ALA A 208 -1.41 15.26 -2.75
C ALA A 208 -1.28 15.40 -1.21
N ASN A 209 -0.07 15.26 -0.66
CA ASN A 209 0.19 15.31 0.78
C ASN A 209 1.03 16.55 1.16
N ASN A 210 0.43 17.73 1.03
CA ASN A 210 1.00 19.02 1.46
C ASN A 210 1.01 19.20 3.00
N ARG A 211 1.56 18.23 3.73
CA ARG A 211 1.89 18.36 5.17
C ARG A 211 3.39 18.51 5.46
N SER A 212 4.27 18.40 4.47
CA SER A 212 5.68 18.84 4.59
C SER A 212 5.76 20.36 4.44
N ARG A 213 5.77 21.10 5.57
CA ARG A 213 6.00 22.57 5.59
C ARG A 213 7.49 22.93 5.48
N ARG A 214 8.36 22.00 5.01
CA ARG A 214 9.83 22.14 5.06
C ARG A 214 10.46 22.61 3.75
N ASP A 215 9.85 22.27 2.61
CA ASP A 215 10.38 22.58 1.28
C ASP A 215 9.92 23.97 0.79
N LYS A 216 10.33 25.03 1.49
CA LYS A 216 10.35 26.37 0.91
C LYS A 216 11.49 26.46 -0.11
N PRO A 217 11.26 26.87 -1.36
CA PRO A 217 12.35 27.16 -2.29
C PRO A 217 13.29 28.21 -1.68
N ARG A 218 14.59 27.88 -1.59
CA ARG A 218 15.60 28.83 -1.14
C ARG A 218 15.74 29.90 -2.23
N ALA A 219 15.30 31.12 -1.95
CA ALA A 219 15.48 32.23 -2.88
C ALA A 219 16.99 32.40 -3.19
N PRO A 220 17.38 32.62 -4.45
CA PRO A 220 18.78 32.83 -4.78
C PRO A 220 19.26 34.11 -4.11
N THR A 221 20.34 34.01 -3.34
CA THR A 221 21.09 35.19 -2.88
C THR A 221 21.63 35.91 -4.11
N VAL A 222 21.11 37.10 -4.38
CA VAL A 222 21.67 38.00 -5.39
C VAL A 222 23.05 38.42 -4.86
N ALA A 223 24.11 37.93 -5.48
CA ALA A 223 25.41 38.56 -5.36
C ALA A 223 25.29 39.95 -6.00
N ILE A 224 25.58 40.98 -5.21
CA ILE A 224 25.73 42.33 -5.74
C ILE A 224 27.18 42.40 -6.22
N ASP A 225 27.38 42.58 -7.53
CA ASP A 225 28.70 42.86 -8.06
C ASP A 225 29.07 44.30 -7.68
N ASP A 226 30.09 44.48 -6.83
CA ASP A 226 30.63 45.78 -6.38
C ASP A 226 31.42 46.50 -7.52
N ALA A 227 30.87 46.51 -8.72
CA ALA A 227 31.53 46.89 -9.97
C ALA A 227 30.85 48.07 -10.71
N VAL A 228 30.10 48.92 -9.98
CA VAL A 228 29.58 50.22 -10.48
C VAL A 228 29.87 51.34 -9.46
N LEU A 229 31.16 51.54 -9.16
CA LEU A 229 31.66 52.76 -8.51
C LEU A 229 32.19 53.75 -9.57
N HIS A 230 32.25 55.05 -9.22
CA HIS A 230 32.59 56.20 -10.08
C HIS A 230 31.50 56.50 -11.15
N TYR A 231 30.79 57.64 -11.14
CA TYR A 231 31.33 58.99 -11.38
C TYR A 231 30.25 60.09 -11.21
N VAL A 232 30.45 61.09 -10.32
CA VAL A 232 29.92 62.48 -10.40
C VAL A 232 30.87 63.40 -9.57
N PRO A 233 31.27 64.61 -10.03
CA PRO A 233 32.23 65.47 -9.32
C PRO A 233 31.69 66.83 -8.75
N GLY A 234 32.24 67.26 -7.60
CA GLY A 234 32.18 68.64 -7.02
C GLY A 234 30.86 69.05 -6.33
N THR A 235 30.80 70.00 -5.37
CA THR A 235 31.79 70.78 -4.57
C THR A 235 31.04 71.36 -3.30
N PRO A 236 31.66 72.01 -2.27
CA PRO A 236 31.51 71.46 -0.89
C PRO A 236 31.29 72.41 0.34
N ILE A 237 31.09 71.78 1.53
CA ILE A 237 31.25 72.22 2.97
C ILE A 237 30.16 73.14 3.62
N ILE A 238 30.06 73.03 4.97
CA ILE A 238 29.38 73.86 6.01
C ILE A 238 27.94 73.37 6.39
N ASN A 239 27.55 73.10 7.65
CA ASN A 239 28.23 73.12 8.97
C ASN A 239 27.60 72.16 10.04
N GLU A 240 28.08 72.21 11.29
CA GLU A 240 27.63 71.51 12.54
C GLU A 240 27.46 72.56 13.71
N PRO A 241 27.12 72.28 15.02
CA PRO A 241 26.80 71.01 15.75
C PRO A 241 25.69 71.04 16.88
N LYS A 242 25.47 69.88 17.56
CA LYS A 242 24.91 69.64 18.96
C LYS A 242 23.40 69.87 19.24
N LEU A 243 22.69 69.03 20.04
CA LEU A 243 22.78 68.93 21.53
C LEU A 243 22.01 67.73 22.21
N ILE A 244 22.71 66.92 23.05
CA ILE A 244 22.32 66.20 24.32
C ILE A 244 21.19 65.11 24.40
N LEU A 245 21.36 64.20 25.39
CA LEU A 245 20.65 62.96 25.83
C LEU A 245 19.66 63.24 27.03
N PRO A 246 19.05 62.28 27.80
CA PRO A 246 18.87 60.80 27.72
C PRO A 246 17.44 60.24 28.06
N LEU A 247 17.34 58.91 28.25
CA LEU A 247 16.18 58.09 28.70
C LEU A 247 16.04 58.03 30.26
N PRO A 248 14.86 57.69 30.83
CA PRO A 248 14.69 56.39 31.55
C PRO A 248 13.21 55.83 31.52
N THR A 249 12.76 54.97 32.46
CA THR A 249 12.86 53.49 32.47
C THR A 249 12.14 52.85 33.70
N ALA A 250 11.01 52.13 33.54
CA ALA A 250 10.36 51.23 34.54
C ALA A 250 9.26 50.35 33.88
N ILE A 251 8.85 49.12 34.29
CA ILE A 251 9.21 48.12 35.35
C ILE A 251 8.38 48.12 36.67
N ALA A 252 7.25 47.37 36.67
CA ALA A 252 6.50 46.72 37.78
C ALA A 252 5.34 45.90 37.15
N THR A 253 4.88 44.65 37.42
CA THR A 253 4.84 43.60 38.47
C THR A 253 3.40 43.28 38.94
N ARG A 254 3.10 42.01 39.27
CA ARG A 254 1.74 41.43 39.57
C ARG A 254 1.36 41.53 41.07
N PRO A 255 0.11 41.18 41.50
CA PRO A 255 -0.43 39.80 41.62
C PRO A 255 -1.76 39.61 40.83
N VAL A 256 -2.39 38.45 40.57
CA VAL A 256 -2.61 37.15 41.25
C VAL A 256 -3.66 37.17 42.38
N ASP A 257 -4.77 36.48 42.14
CA ASP A 257 -5.72 35.95 43.15
C ASP A 257 -6.50 34.77 42.52
N ASP A 258 -7.00 33.83 43.32
CA ASP A 258 -7.63 32.57 42.87
C ASP A 258 -9.06 32.39 43.45
N GLY A 259 -9.92 31.59 42.81
CA GLY A 259 -11.27 31.28 43.32
C GLY A 259 -12.06 30.28 42.45
N ASP A 260 -12.69 29.30 43.10
CA ASP A 260 -13.33 28.12 42.51
C ASP A 260 -14.88 28.12 42.58
N GLU A 261 -15.49 27.05 42.06
CA GLU A 261 -16.89 26.56 42.23
C GLU A 261 -18.05 27.31 41.54
N ALA A 262 -18.69 26.64 40.57
CA ALA A 262 -20.07 26.12 40.69
C ALA A 262 -20.50 25.34 39.42
N ASP A 263 -21.17 24.20 39.61
CA ASP A 263 -21.78 23.40 38.52
C ASP A 263 -23.19 23.88 38.17
N VAL A 264 -23.59 23.79 36.89
CA VAL A 264 -24.99 23.79 36.42
C VAL A 264 -25.10 22.85 35.22
N ASP A 265 -25.89 21.79 35.36
CA ASP A 265 -26.46 21.02 34.24
C ASP A 265 -27.82 21.65 33.84
N ASP A 266 -28.15 21.65 32.55
CA ASP A 266 -29.53 21.73 32.03
C ASP A 266 -29.55 21.10 30.61
N ASP A 267 -30.66 20.47 30.25
CA ASP A 267 -30.83 19.59 29.07
C ASP A 267 -31.35 20.33 27.81
N ASP A 268 -31.44 19.55 26.71
CA ASP A 268 -32.23 19.77 25.47
C ASP A 268 -31.93 20.99 24.56
N ASP A 269 -31.46 20.70 23.33
CA ASP A 269 -32.27 20.89 22.11
C ASP A 269 -31.60 20.22 20.88
N ASP A 270 -32.39 19.50 20.07
CA ASP A 270 -31.97 18.88 18.80
C ASP A 270 -32.26 19.83 17.61
N ASP A 271 -31.24 20.28 16.87
CA ASP A 271 -31.43 21.06 15.63
C ASP A 271 -30.41 20.66 14.52
N GLU A 272 -30.90 20.08 13.43
CA GLU A 272 -30.09 19.66 12.25
C GLU A 272 -29.83 20.85 11.28
N ASP A 273 -28.89 21.74 11.62
CA ASP A 273 -28.61 22.90 10.77
C ASP A 273 -27.72 22.56 9.54
N ASP A 274 -28.32 22.53 8.34
CA ASP A 274 -27.74 22.06 7.07
C ASP A 274 -26.70 23.03 6.47
N ALA A 275 -25.54 23.13 7.14
CA ALA A 275 -24.45 24.06 6.86
C ALA A 275 -23.66 23.74 5.57
N ARG A 276 -24.31 23.78 4.41
CA ARG A 276 -23.69 23.58 3.09
C ARG A 276 -22.69 24.71 2.78
N PRO A 277 -21.39 24.41 2.51
CA PRO A 277 -20.41 25.45 2.25
C PRO A 277 -20.66 26.16 0.92
N THR A 278 -20.84 27.49 0.97
CA THR A 278 -21.00 28.33 -0.22
C THR A 278 -19.76 28.26 -1.13
N PRO A 279 -19.92 28.22 -2.47
CA PRO A 279 -18.79 28.14 -3.39
C PRO A 279 -17.93 29.42 -3.35
N PRO A 280 -16.59 29.32 -3.49
CA PRO A 280 -15.72 30.49 -3.50
C PRO A 280 -15.96 31.39 -4.73
N PRO A 281 -15.75 32.71 -4.61
CA PRO A 281 -15.99 33.65 -5.69
C PRO A 281 -15.06 33.41 -6.91
N PRO A 282 -15.52 33.73 -8.13
CA PRO A 282 -14.76 33.47 -9.36
C PRO A 282 -13.46 34.28 -9.43
N ILE A 283 -12.36 33.60 -9.76
CA ILE A 283 -11.03 34.22 -9.87
C ILE A 283 -10.95 35.02 -11.18
N TYR A 284 -10.98 36.35 -11.08
CA TYR A 284 -10.74 37.24 -12.20
C TYR A 284 -9.25 37.22 -12.60
N ALA A 285 -8.95 36.68 -13.77
CA ALA A 285 -7.61 36.65 -14.33
C ALA A 285 -7.15 38.07 -14.78
N THR A 286 -6.48 38.80 -13.89
CA THR A 286 -5.90 40.11 -14.19
C THR A 286 -4.89 40.00 -15.34
N LYS A 287 -5.17 40.67 -16.47
CA LYS A 287 -4.27 40.73 -17.63
C LYS A 287 -2.92 41.34 -17.23
N LEU A 288 -1.89 40.50 -17.11
CA LEU A 288 -0.51 40.93 -16.90
C LEU A 288 -0.10 41.93 -18.00
N SER A 289 0.45 43.08 -17.59
CA SER A 289 0.83 44.13 -18.54
C SER A 289 1.90 43.65 -19.53
N ALA A 290 1.91 44.23 -20.73
CA ALA A 290 2.82 43.82 -21.81
C ALA A 290 4.33 43.98 -21.47
N ASN A 291 4.64 44.67 -20.37
CA ASN A 291 5.98 44.89 -19.85
C ASN A 291 6.37 43.98 -18.67
N SER A 292 5.48 43.08 -18.19
CA SER A 292 5.82 42.15 -17.12
C SER A 292 7.04 41.29 -17.45
N ILE A 293 7.81 40.92 -16.43
CA ILE A 293 9.05 40.14 -16.59
C ILE A 293 8.78 38.79 -17.27
N GLU A 294 7.64 38.17 -16.95
CA GLU A 294 7.15 36.93 -17.55
C GLU A 294 6.85 37.09 -19.06
N ASN A 295 6.19 38.18 -19.45
CA ASN A 295 5.95 38.54 -20.86
C ASN A 295 7.27 38.85 -21.62
N ARG A 296 8.28 39.42 -20.94
CA ARG A 296 9.62 39.63 -21.52
C ARG A 296 10.33 38.30 -21.78
N GLY A 297 10.35 37.38 -20.80
CA GLY A 297 10.95 36.05 -20.95
C GLY A 297 10.33 35.23 -22.08
N LEU A 298 9.00 35.26 -22.22
CA LEU A 298 8.29 34.60 -23.33
C LEU A 298 8.64 35.20 -24.71
N ARG A 299 8.83 36.52 -24.81
CA ARG A 299 9.30 37.19 -26.04
C ARG A 299 10.72 36.77 -26.40
N GLU A 300 11.61 36.62 -25.41
CA GLU A 300 12.98 36.16 -25.64
C GLU A 300 13.05 34.68 -26.06
N GLN A 301 12.28 33.80 -25.42
CA GLN A 301 12.15 32.40 -25.87
C GLN A 301 11.62 32.33 -27.31
N ARG A 302 10.61 33.14 -27.67
CA ARG A 302 10.10 33.21 -29.06
C ARG A 302 11.14 33.71 -30.06
N ARG A 303 12.05 34.61 -29.68
CA ARG A 303 13.20 35.00 -30.51
C ARG A 303 14.21 33.86 -30.65
N ARG A 304 14.64 33.25 -29.54
CA ARG A 304 15.62 32.14 -29.54
C ARG A 304 15.12 30.85 -30.22
N ARG A 305 13.79 30.63 -30.30
CA ARG A 305 13.19 29.48 -30.99
C ARG A 305 12.92 29.66 -32.50
N ARG A 306 13.35 30.74 -33.16
CA ARG A 306 13.27 30.88 -34.64
C ARG A 306 14.30 30.02 -35.40
N ARG A 307 14.28 28.69 -35.21
CA ARG A 307 14.61 27.77 -36.30
C ARG A 307 13.38 27.68 -37.20
N ARG A 308 13.55 27.78 -38.53
CA ARG A 308 12.43 27.58 -39.46
C ARG A 308 11.95 26.14 -39.34
N LEU A 309 10.65 25.96 -39.08
CA LEU A 309 10.00 24.68 -39.33
C LEU A 309 9.89 24.49 -40.86
N PRO A 310 9.99 23.25 -41.38
CA PRO A 310 9.59 22.96 -42.75
C PRO A 310 8.09 23.23 -42.92
N ALA A 311 7.64 23.44 -44.16
CA ALA A 311 6.21 23.57 -44.45
C ALA A 311 5.49 22.26 -44.10
N THR A 312 4.38 22.35 -43.38
CA THR A 312 3.45 21.24 -43.18
C THR A 312 2.76 20.91 -44.51
N PRO A 313 2.68 19.64 -44.93
CA PRO A 313 1.82 19.23 -46.02
C PRO A 313 0.34 19.49 -45.68
N ASP A 314 -0.46 19.85 -46.68
CA ASP A 314 -1.90 20.04 -46.51
C ASP A 314 -2.60 18.70 -46.26
N LEU A 315 -2.91 18.43 -44.99
CA LEU A 315 -3.79 17.34 -44.57
C LEU A 315 -5.14 17.94 -44.13
N PRO A 316 -6.28 17.35 -44.55
CA PRO A 316 -7.60 17.86 -44.18
C PRO A 316 -7.81 17.78 -42.66
N ALA A 317 -8.53 18.74 -42.10
CA ALA A 317 -8.77 18.81 -40.66
C ALA A 317 -9.53 17.58 -40.16
N HIS A 318 -9.00 16.91 -39.13
CA HIS A 318 -9.65 15.76 -38.50
C HIS A 318 -10.90 16.17 -37.70
N GLY A 319 -12.02 16.34 -38.42
CA GLY A 319 -13.36 16.54 -37.86
C GLY A 319 -14.42 15.56 -38.38
N GLU A 320 -14.15 14.87 -39.50
CA GLU A 320 -15.10 13.93 -40.12
C GLU A 320 -14.56 12.49 -40.07
N VAL A 321 -15.38 11.57 -39.57
CA VAL A 321 -15.13 10.13 -39.60
C VAL A 321 -16.05 9.51 -40.66
N PRO A 322 -15.52 8.97 -41.77
CA PRO A 322 -16.33 8.23 -42.73
C PRO A 322 -16.99 7.03 -42.05
N ARG A 323 -18.32 6.90 -42.19
CA ARG A 323 -19.05 5.73 -41.65
C ARG A 323 -18.59 4.47 -42.41
N PRO A 324 -18.11 3.42 -41.73
CA PRO A 324 -17.77 2.17 -42.42
C PRO A 324 -19.05 1.47 -42.89
N ILE A 325 -19.17 1.26 -44.20
CA ILE A 325 -20.28 0.51 -44.80
C ILE A 325 -19.99 -1.00 -44.63
N PHE A 326 -20.39 -1.57 -43.49
CA PHE A 326 -20.48 -3.01 -43.32
C PHE A 326 -21.94 -3.46 -43.37
N TYR A 327 -22.32 -4.00 -44.53
CA TYR A 327 -23.62 -4.60 -44.77
C TYR A 327 -23.67 -6.00 -44.18
N ILE A 328 -24.46 -6.21 -43.12
CA ILE A 328 -24.73 -7.53 -42.55
C ILE A 328 -26.12 -7.98 -43.05
N PRO A 329 -26.20 -8.96 -43.98
CA PRO A 329 -27.48 -9.51 -44.39
C PRO A 329 -28.06 -10.39 -43.27
N HIS A 330 -29.23 -10.03 -42.75
CA HIS A 330 -30.02 -10.95 -41.93
C HIS A 330 -30.55 -12.09 -42.81
N ALA A 331 -30.11 -13.31 -42.54
CA ALA A 331 -30.76 -14.53 -43.03
C ALA A 331 -31.52 -15.18 -41.86
N ARG A 332 -32.83 -15.41 -42.05
CA ARG A 332 -33.63 -16.32 -41.24
C ARG A 332 -33.69 -17.67 -41.94
N VAL A 333 -33.29 -18.75 -41.25
CA VAL A 333 -34.02 -20.03 -41.14
C VAL A 333 -33.75 -20.54 -39.74
#